data_AF-A0A933BSU2-F1
#
_entry.id   AF-A0A933BSU2-F1
#
_cell.length_a   1.000
_cell.length_b   1.000
_cell.length_c   1.000
_cell.angle_alpha   90.00
_cell.angle_beta   90.00
_cell.angle_gamma   90.00
#
_symmetry.space_group_name_H-M   'P 1'
#
loop_
_entity.id
_entity.type
_entity.pdbx_description
1 polymer ?
#
loop_
_entity_poly.entity_id
_entity_poly.type
_entity_poly.pdbx_seq_one_letter_code
_entity_poly.pdbx_strand_id
1 'polypeptide(L)'
;MAFDKDTQKRIFRVADARSRGEEIDEMDARIAWVMDLHPEFEPLWPNGELSAIPQEINGQIVNPFVHTVLHTIVDRQILNQDPEFVAETHRRLMGEGIDEHDSLHAIISQYADLYFSSVRRGGGQFDQLEYQSRLARISVSDGPQKGGEGR
;
A
#
# COMPACT_ATOMS: atom_id res chain seq x y z
N MET A 1 -0.23 -4.41 -10.63
CA MET A 1 -0.91 -3.14 -10.95
C MET A 1 0.13 -2.16 -11.44
N ALA A 2 -0.30 -1.09 -12.11
CA ALA A 2 0.58 0.00 -12.53
C ALA A 2 -0.02 1.33 -12.10
N PHE A 3 0.80 2.38 -12.05
CA PHE A 3 0.35 3.74 -11.75
C PHE A 3 -0.18 4.41 -13.02
N ASP A 4 -1.28 3.88 -13.55
CA ASP A 4 -1.88 4.32 -14.81
C ASP A 4 -3.37 4.66 -14.68
N LYS A 5 -3.92 5.23 -15.76
CA LYS A 5 -5.32 5.68 -15.81
C LYS A 5 -6.32 4.52 -15.71
N ASP A 6 -5.96 3.34 -16.15
CA ASP A 6 -6.86 2.17 -16.09
C ASP A 6 -6.95 1.63 -14.67
N THR A 7 -5.83 1.58 -13.95
CA THR A 7 -5.79 1.26 -12.52
C THR A 7 -6.54 2.31 -11.71
N GLN A 8 -6.39 3.60 -12.05
CA GLN A 8 -7.14 4.68 -11.40
C GLN A 8 -8.66 4.51 -11.57
N LYS A 9 -9.13 4.28 -12.79
CA LYS A 9 -10.55 4.02 -13.06
C LYS A 9 -11.07 2.78 -12.34
N ARG A 10 -10.24 1.73 -12.27
CA ARG A 10 -10.57 0.48 -11.56
C ARG A 10 -10.76 0.73 -10.07
N ILE A 11 -9.83 1.43 -9.42
CA ILE A 11 -9.94 1.81 -8.00
C ILE A 11 -11.21 2.62 -7.74
N PHE A 12 -11.52 3.61 -8.58
CA PHE A 12 -12.73 4.42 -8.40
C PHE A 12 -14.01 3.62 -8.57
N ARG A 13 -14.05 2.66 -9.49
CA ARG A 13 -15.18 1.75 -9.65
C ARG A 13 -15.39 0.91 -8.39
N VAL A 14 -14.31 0.39 -7.80
CA VAL A 14 -14.39 -0.39 -6.55
C VAL A 14 -14.88 0.48 -5.39
N ALA A 15 -14.39 1.71 -5.27
CA ALA A 15 -14.85 2.63 -4.24
C ALA A 15 -16.34 2.98 -4.39
N ASP A 16 -16.80 3.26 -5.62
CA ASP A 16 -18.21 3.57 -5.92
C ASP A 16 -19.12 2.37 -5.59
N ALA A 17 -18.75 1.17 -6.04
CA ALA A 17 -19.48 -0.06 -5.72
C ALA A 17 -19.56 -0.31 -4.20
N ARG A 18 -18.44 -0.15 -3.47
CA ARG A 18 -18.40 -0.25 -2.01
C ARG A 18 -19.33 0.75 -1.33
N SER A 19 -19.35 2.01 -1.80
CA SER A 19 -20.20 3.06 -1.23
C SER A 19 -21.71 2.79 -1.36
N ARG A 20 -22.08 1.94 -2.34
CA ARG A 20 -23.47 1.53 -2.59
C ARG A 20 -23.83 0.17 -1.99
N GLY A 21 -22.88 -0.50 -1.34
CA GLY A 21 -23.07 -1.86 -0.83
C GLY A 21 -23.26 -2.89 -1.95
N GLU A 22 -22.73 -2.62 -3.15
CA GLU A 22 -22.73 -3.56 -4.26
C GLU A 22 -21.69 -4.66 -4.02
N GLU A 23 -21.93 -5.84 -4.62
CA GLU A 23 -20.99 -6.95 -4.55
C GLU A 23 -19.70 -6.62 -5.31
N ILE A 24 -18.55 -6.87 -4.68
CA ILE A 24 -17.24 -6.64 -5.29
C ILE A 24 -16.76 -7.93 -5.95
N ASP A 25 -16.40 -7.84 -7.22
CA ASP A 25 -15.83 -8.95 -7.98
C ASP A 25 -14.57 -9.51 -7.31
N GLU A 26 -14.35 -10.82 -7.41
CA GLU A 26 -13.20 -11.51 -6.81
C GLU A 26 -11.85 -10.90 -7.25
N MET A 27 -11.75 -10.43 -8.49
CA MET A 27 -10.54 -9.77 -9.00
C MET A 27 -10.24 -8.45 -8.29
N ASP A 28 -11.28 -7.80 -7.76
CA ASP A 28 -11.26 -6.51 -7.07
C ASP A 28 -11.29 -6.63 -5.55
N ALA A 29 -11.54 -7.83 -5.01
CA ALA A 29 -11.62 -8.08 -3.57
C ALA A 29 -10.39 -7.58 -2.80
N ARG A 30 -9.19 -7.65 -3.39
CA ARG A 30 -7.97 -7.12 -2.75
C ARG A 30 -7.93 -5.60 -2.68
N ILE A 31 -8.48 -4.90 -3.68
CA ILE A 31 -8.62 -3.43 -3.62
C ILE A 31 -9.59 -3.06 -2.51
N ALA A 32 -10.72 -3.75 -2.43
CA ALA A 32 -11.72 -3.51 -1.39
C ALA A 32 -11.15 -3.72 0.01
N TRP A 33 -10.43 -4.82 0.22
CA TRP A 33 -9.78 -5.10 1.50
C TRP A 33 -8.76 -4.00 1.89
N VAL A 34 -7.94 -3.52 0.95
CA VAL A 34 -7.03 -2.39 1.21
C VAL A 34 -7.79 -1.11 1.59
N MET A 35 -8.94 -0.85 0.96
CA MET A 35 -9.77 0.30 1.33
C MET A 35 -10.38 0.15 2.73
N ASP A 36 -10.75 -1.06 3.14
CA ASP A 36 -11.26 -1.33 4.50
C ASP A 36 -10.19 -1.06 5.57
N LEU A 37 -8.89 -1.21 5.24
CA LEU A 37 -7.78 -0.83 6.11
C LEU A 37 -7.59 0.69 6.24
N HIS A 38 -8.16 1.49 5.32
CA HIS A 38 -7.99 2.94 5.25
C HIS A 38 -9.34 3.68 5.19
N PRO A 39 -10.17 3.59 6.26
CA PRO A 39 -11.45 4.29 6.31
C PRO A 39 -11.32 5.82 6.19
N GLU A 40 -10.15 6.38 6.49
CA GLU A 40 -9.84 7.81 6.32
C GLU A 40 -9.87 8.27 4.86
N PHE A 41 -9.78 7.36 3.88
CA PHE A 41 -9.90 7.69 2.47
C PHE A 41 -11.35 7.69 1.96
N GLU A 42 -12.29 7.08 2.68
CA GLU A 42 -13.69 6.97 2.25
C GLU A 42 -14.33 8.31 1.86
N PRO A 43 -14.14 9.40 2.62
CA PRO A 43 -14.72 10.70 2.26
C PRO A 43 -14.13 11.30 0.98
N LEU A 44 -12.98 10.78 0.50
CA LEU A 44 -12.25 11.34 -0.62
C LEU A 44 -12.65 10.70 -1.95
N TRP A 45 -13.05 9.42 -1.96
CA TRP A 45 -13.40 8.70 -3.19
C TRP A 45 -14.52 9.36 -4.02
N PRO A 46 -15.57 9.94 -3.42
CA PRO A 46 -16.60 10.67 -4.18
C PRO A 46 -16.06 11.86 -4.98
N ASN A 47 -14.88 12.39 -4.64
CA ASN A 47 -14.25 13.50 -5.34
C ASN A 47 -13.55 13.08 -6.66
N GLY A 48 -13.64 11.80 -7.03
CA GLY A 48 -13.15 11.29 -8.31
C GLY A 48 -11.67 11.59 -8.53
N GLU A 49 -11.32 12.28 -9.61
CA GLU A 49 -9.92 12.59 -9.93
C GLU A 49 -9.16 13.36 -8.84
N LEU A 50 -9.86 14.10 -7.97
CA LEU A 50 -9.22 14.79 -6.83
C LEU A 50 -8.69 13.80 -5.78
N SER A 51 -9.25 12.59 -5.68
CA SER A 51 -8.69 11.53 -4.82
C SER A 51 -7.41 10.91 -5.38
N ALA A 52 -7.03 11.24 -6.62
CA ALA A 52 -5.80 10.79 -7.26
C ALA A 52 -4.65 11.82 -7.20
N ILE A 53 -4.83 12.93 -6.48
CA ILE A 53 -3.77 13.88 -6.18
C ILE A 53 -3.45 13.86 -4.67
N PRO A 54 -2.29 14.39 -4.22
CA PRO A 54 -1.99 14.48 -2.79
C PRO A 54 -3.04 15.29 -2.03
N GLN A 55 -3.46 14.78 -0.87
CA GLN A 55 -4.45 15.33 0.06
C GLN A 55 -3.83 15.45 1.46
N GLU A 56 -4.28 16.41 2.25
CA GLU A 56 -3.91 16.48 3.67
C GLU A 56 -4.89 15.65 4.50
N ILE A 57 -4.38 14.65 5.21
CA ILE A 57 -5.16 13.71 6.02
C ILE A 57 -4.41 13.54 7.34
N ASN A 58 -5.06 13.86 8.47
CA ASN A 58 -4.46 13.76 9.80
C ASN A 58 -3.09 14.48 9.92
N GLY A 59 -2.93 15.62 9.23
CA GLY A 59 -1.68 16.40 9.22
C GLY A 59 -0.55 15.82 8.36
N GLN A 60 -0.84 14.80 7.54
CA GLN A 60 0.09 14.21 6.59
C GLN A 60 -0.38 14.40 5.15
N ILE A 61 0.56 14.62 4.23
CA ILE A 61 0.27 14.69 2.80
C ILE A 61 0.34 13.28 2.21
N VAL A 62 -0.81 12.75 1.79
CA VAL A 62 -0.96 11.39 1.25
C VAL A 62 -1.75 11.46 -0.05
N ASN A 63 -1.39 10.66 -1.05
CA ASN A 63 -2.21 10.48 -2.25
C ASN A 63 -2.97 9.14 -2.13
N PRO A 64 -4.30 9.15 -1.91
CA PRO A 64 -5.09 7.93 -1.69
C PRO A 64 -4.95 6.91 -2.82
N PHE A 65 -4.95 7.36 -4.08
CA PHE A 65 -4.74 6.47 -5.23
C PHE A 65 -3.38 5.78 -5.18
N VAL A 66 -2.30 6.54 -5.03
CA VAL A 66 -0.93 5.99 -5.00
C VAL A 66 -0.79 5.01 -3.84
N HIS A 67 -1.33 5.36 -2.68
CA HIS A 67 -1.31 4.54 -1.48
C HIS A 67 -2.03 3.21 -1.68
N THR A 68 -3.25 3.23 -2.19
CA THR A 68 -4.04 2.01 -2.48
C THR A 68 -3.34 1.12 -3.50
N VAL A 69 -2.71 1.70 -4.53
CA VAL A 69 -1.94 0.93 -5.52
C VAL A 69 -0.73 0.25 -4.88
N LEU A 70 0.05 0.97 -4.08
CA LEU A 70 1.23 0.42 -3.40
C LEU A 70 0.87 -0.74 -2.47
N HIS A 71 -0.17 -0.54 -1.64
CA HIS A 71 -0.71 -1.59 -0.79
C HIS A 71 -1.12 -2.82 -1.60
N THR A 72 -1.89 -2.63 -2.67
CA THR A 72 -2.35 -3.77 -3.48
C THR A 72 -1.21 -4.49 -4.21
N ILE A 73 -0.12 -3.79 -4.57
CA ILE A 73 1.06 -4.43 -5.15
C ILE A 73 1.74 -5.34 -4.12
N VAL A 74 2.03 -4.82 -2.92
CA VAL A 74 2.74 -5.58 -1.88
C VAL A 74 1.89 -6.71 -1.34
N ASP A 75 0.59 -6.48 -1.11
CA ASP A 75 -0.36 -7.52 -0.72
C ASP A 75 -0.35 -8.70 -1.70
N ARG A 76 -0.35 -8.40 -3.01
CA ARG A 76 -0.26 -9.44 -4.04
C ARG A 76 1.09 -10.17 -4.05
N GLN A 77 2.20 -9.49 -3.76
CA GLN A 77 3.51 -10.15 -3.62
C GLN A 77 3.47 -11.18 -2.48
N ILE A 78 2.84 -10.82 -1.36
CA ILE A 78 2.69 -11.71 -0.20
C ILE A 78 1.79 -12.90 -0.53
N LEU A 79 0.61 -12.65 -1.10
CA LEU A 79 -0.37 -13.70 -1.43
C LEU A 79 0.16 -14.69 -2.47
N ASN A 80 0.82 -14.17 -3.51
CA ASN A 80 1.37 -15.01 -4.58
C ASN A 80 2.72 -15.60 -4.21
N GLN A 81 3.31 -15.18 -3.09
CA GLN A 81 4.68 -15.52 -2.70
C GLN A 81 5.69 -15.21 -3.83
N ASP A 82 5.47 -14.10 -4.52
CA ASP A 82 6.28 -13.66 -5.66
C ASP A 82 6.57 -12.15 -5.56
N PRO A 83 7.80 -11.76 -5.17
CA PRO A 83 8.90 -12.65 -4.80
C PRO A 83 8.75 -13.23 -3.37
N GLU A 84 9.23 -14.46 -3.17
CA GLU A 84 9.08 -15.23 -1.92
C GLU A 84 9.55 -14.47 -0.68
N PHE A 85 10.67 -13.74 -0.79
CA PHE A 85 11.26 -13.00 0.33
C PHE A 85 10.33 -11.93 0.91
N VAL A 86 9.32 -11.45 0.17
CA VAL A 86 8.34 -10.49 0.67
C VAL A 86 7.37 -11.17 1.63
N ALA A 87 6.86 -12.35 1.25
CA ALA A 87 5.99 -13.15 2.11
C ALA A 87 6.74 -13.65 3.36
N GLU A 88 8.01 -14.04 3.22
CA GLU A 88 8.87 -14.39 4.35
C GLU A 88 9.08 -13.22 5.31
N THR A 89 9.36 -12.02 4.77
CA THR A 89 9.51 -10.81 5.58
C THR A 89 8.23 -10.49 6.33
N HIS A 90 7.07 -10.53 5.65
CA HIS A 90 5.77 -10.28 6.27
C HIS A 90 5.50 -11.25 7.44
N ARG A 91 5.71 -12.56 7.23
CA ARG A 91 5.57 -13.58 8.28
C ARG A 91 6.54 -13.37 9.44
N ARG A 92 7.78 -12.98 9.14
CA ARG A 92 8.79 -12.70 10.15
C ARG A 92 8.40 -11.51 11.03
N LEU A 93 8.03 -10.37 10.43
CA LEU A 93 7.59 -9.18 11.16
C LEU A 93 6.37 -9.46 12.05
N MET A 94 5.38 -10.18 11.52
CA MET A 94 4.23 -10.67 12.30
C MET A 94 4.65 -11.57 13.47
N GLY A 95 5.60 -12.49 13.24
CA GLY A 95 6.16 -13.36 14.28
C GLY A 95 6.96 -12.62 15.36
N GLU A 96 7.48 -11.43 15.04
CA GLU A 96 8.13 -10.53 15.99
C GLU A 96 7.11 -9.63 16.75
N GLY A 97 5.81 -9.74 16.44
CA GLY A 97 4.72 -9.04 17.14
C GLY A 97 4.25 -7.74 16.49
N ILE A 98 4.68 -7.44 15.26
CA ILE A 98 4.15 -6.32 14.47
C ILE A 98 2.75 -6.69 13.95
N ASP A 99 1.80 -5.75 14.01
CA ASP A 99 0.46 -5.92 13.44
C ASP A 99 0.50 -6.12 11.91
N GLU A 100 -0.51 -6.80 11.36
CA GLU A 100 -0.59 -7.08 9.92
C GLU A 100 -0.50 -5.82 9.07
N HIS A 101 -1.22 -4.77 9.46
CA HIS A 101 -1.24 -3.52 8.70
C HIS A 101 0.08 -2.76 8.81
N ASP A 102 0.69 -2.75 9.99
CA ASP A 102 1.99 -2.13 10.23
C ASP A 102 3.13 -2.87 9.49
N SER A 103 3.03 -4.21 9.38
CA SER A 103 3.96 -5.05 8.60
C SER A 103 3.87 -4.75 7.10
N LEU A 104 2.66 -4.61 6.55
CA LEU A 104 2.45 -4.14 5.18
C LEU A 104 3.09 -2.78 4.96
N HIS A 105 2.86 -1.83 5.86
CA HIS A 105 3.43 -0.49 5.78
C HIS A 105 4.97 -0.50 5.77
N ALA A 106 5.60 -1.30 6.62
CA ALA A 106 7.05 -1.43 6.66
C ALA A 106 7.63 -1.90 5.31
N ILE A 107 6.99 -2.89 4.67
CA ILE A 107 7.40 -3.41 3.36
C ILE A 107 7.12 -2.39 2.25
N ILE A 108 5.92 -1.79 2.26
CA ILE A 108 5.47 -0.79 1.27
C ILE A 108 6.41 0.40 1.23
N SER A 109 6.88 0.88 2.39
CA SER A 109 7.83 2.00 2.45
C SER A 109 9.10 1.68 1.66
N GLN A 110 9.65 0.47 1.79
CA GLN A 110 10.86 0.07 1.06
C GLN A 110 10.59 -0.08 -0.44
N TYR A 111 9.44 -0.67 -0.80
CA TYR A 111 9.04 -0.82 -2.19
C TYR A 111 8.84 0.54 -2.88
N ALA A 112 8.13 1.46 -2.24
CA ALA A 112 7.82 2.79 -2.75
C ALA A 112 9.11 3.59 -3.00
N ASP A 113 10.04 3.60 -2.03
CA ASP A 113 11.31 4.29 -2.16
C ASP A 113 12.12 3.81 -3.37
N LEU A 114 12.19 2.48 -3.56
CA LEU A 114 12.89 1.89 -4.69
C LEU A 114 12.20 2.19 -6.02
N TYR A 115 10.87 2.04 -6.06
CA TYR A 115 10.07 2.29 -7.24
C TYR A 115 10.20 3.75 -7.70
N PHE A 116 9.94 4.72 -6.83
CA PHE A 116 10.03 6.12 -7.22
C PHE A 116 11.46 6.56 -7.52
N SER A 117 12.46 5.95 -6.88
CA SER A 117 13.85 6.18 -7.23
C SER A 117 14.22 5.64 -8.61
N SER A 118 13.69 4.49 -9.03
CA SER A 118 13.92 3.97 -10.38
C SER A 118 13.22 4.82 -11.44
N VAL A 119 11.99 5.27 -11.17
CA VAL A 119 11.23 6.19 -12.04
C VAL A 119 11.97 7.51 -12.24
N ARG A 120 12.45 8.14 -11.16
CA ARG A 120 13.22 9.41 -11.22
C ARG A 120 14.50 9.31 -12.03
N ARG A 121 15.12 8.12 -12.11
CA ARG A 121 16.32 7.86 -12.92
C ARG A 121 16.02 7.56 -14.40
N GLY A 122 14.78 7.76 -14.85
CA GLY A 122 14.38 7.52 -16.24
C GLY A 122 13.72 6.16 -16.48
N GLY A 123 13.09 5.57 -15.47
CA GLY A 123 12.33 4.33 -15.62
C GLY A 123 13.21 3.07 -15.70
N GLY A 124 14.36 3.08 -15.00
CA GLY A 124 15.22 1.89 -14.89
C GLY A 124 14.50 0.69 -14.26
N GLN A 125 15.05 -0.51 -14.46
CA GLN A 125 14.53 -1.74 -13.88
C GLN A 125 14.42 -1.63 -12.34
N PHE A 126 13.35 -2.17 -11.77
CA PHE A 126 13.19 -2.27 -10.31
C PHE A 126 14.28 -3.19 -9.73
N ASP A 127 15.01 -2.70 -8.73
CA ASP A 127 16.15 -3.41 -8.15
C ASP A 127 15.68 -4.42 -7.10
N GLN A 128 15.47 -5.66 -7.54
CA GLN A 128 15.01 -6.75 -6.67
C GLN A 128 16.03 -7.14 -5.60
N LEU A 129 17.33 -7.04 -5.90
CA LEU A 129 18.39 -7.40 -4.95
C LEU A 129 18.47 -6.40 -3.81
N GLU A 130 18.36 -5.11 -4.13
CA GLU A 130 18.28 -4.07 -3.11
C GLU A 130 16.98 -4.16 -2.31
N TYR A 131 15.85 -4.50 -2.96
CA TYR A 131 14.58 -4.72 -2.27
C TYR A 131 14.69 -5.84 -1.23
N GLN A 132 15.19 -7.02 -1.63
CA GLN A 132 15.44 -8.13 -0.72
C GLN A 132 16.39 -7.74 0.42
N SER A 133 17.48 -7.03 0.09
CA SER A 133 18.48 -6.60 1.07
C SER A 133 17.89 -5.64 2.10
N ARG A 134 17.00 -4.72 1.70
CA ARG A 134 16.28 -3.81 2.61
C ARG A 134 15.32 -4.56 3.50
N LEU A 135 14.50 -5.45 2.94
CA LEU A 135 13.53 -6.23 3.70
C LEU A 135 14.19 -7.14 4.75
N ALA A 136 15.36 -7.70 4.44
CA ALA A 136 16.15 -8.50 5.39
C ALA A 136 16.64 -7.70 6.62
N ARG A 137 16.70 -6.38 6.54
CA ARG A 137 17.17 -5.51 7.64
C ARG A 137 16.05 -4.96 8.51
N ILE A 138 14.79 -5.06 8.09
CA ILE A 138 13.66 -4.55 8.88
C ILE A 138 13.52 -5.41 10.14
N SER A 139 13.39 -4.77 11.30
CA SER A 139 13.06 -5.42 12.58
C SER A 139 12.08 -4.57 13.39
N VAL A 140 11.49 -5.14 14.45
CA VAL A 140 10.56 -4.43 15.36
C VAL A 140 11.05 -3.07 15.84
N SER A 141 12.35 -2.86 16.00
CA SER A 141 12.90 -1.57 16.46
C SER A 141 12.73 -0.43 15.45
N ASP A 142 12.38 -0.73 14.20
CA ASP A 142 12.22 0.24 13.11
C ASP A 142 10.75 0.52 12.74
N GLY A 143 9.79 -0.04 13.49
CA GLY A 143 8.37 0.21 13.28
C GLY A 143 7.98 1.67 13.53
N PRO A 144 6.88 2.17 12.93
CA PRO A 144 6.42 3.53 13.19
C PRO A 144 6.11 3.68 14.68
N GLN A 145 6.87 4.53 15.38
CA GLN A 145 6.55 4.92 16.75
C GLN A 145 5.18 5.61 16.73
N LYS A 146 4.13 4.91 17.17
CA LYS A 146 2.85 5.56 17.45
C LYS A 146 3.12 6.63 18.51
N GLY A 147 2.99 7.89 18.11
CA GLY A 147 3.15 9.04 18.98
C GLY A 147 2.29 8.85 20.22
N GLY A 148 2.92 8.90 21.39
CA GLY A 148 2.26 8.72 22.66
C GLY A 148 1.09 9.70 22.81
N GLU A 149 -0.08 9.15 23.15
CA GLU A 149 -1.19 9.94 23.65
C GLU A 149 -0.72 10.69 24.90
N GLY A 150 -0.55 12.00 24.74
CA GLY A 150 -0.37 12.93 25.82
C GLY A 150 -1.66 12.98 26.64
N ARG A 151 -1.51 12.59 27.90
CA ARG A 151 -2.43 12.72 29.04
C ARG A 151 -3.25 14.01 29.06
#